data_AF-M4EEP3-F1
#
_entry.id   AF-M4EEP3-F1
#
_cell.length_a   1.000
_cell.length_b   1.000
_cell.length_c   1.000
_cell.angle_alpha   90.00
_cell.angle_beta   90.00
_cell.angle_gamma   90.00
#
_symmetry.space_group_name_H-M   'P 1'
#
loop_
_entity.id
_entity.type
_entity.pdbx_description
1 polymer ?
#
loop_
_entity_poly.entity_id
_entity_poly.type
_entity_poly.pdbx_seq_one_letter_code
_entity_poly.pdbx_strand_id
1 'polypeptide(L)'
;MFSSLVPLQLPSRMQTHLWYILPNEVKSESLLKHGKPEVDWEVDTTTNYPKLKLNISHTDSLIACGVTVNVPVGIDVEDKTRKLRHNVISLAKRFYSSQEVKFLSSIADMEAESKEFIKLWTLKEAYVKALGKGFSASPFNTFSIIRSEAGSYSLNSEAEERVGEWKFHNKLFTKTNTEPNFSHF
;
A
#
# COMPACT_ATOMS: atom_id res chain seq x y z
N MET A 1 -3.54 58.01 -0.48
CA MET A 1 -2.77 56.78 -0.21
C MET A 1 -3.65 55.86 0.59
N PHE A 2 -4.20 54.81 -0.04
CA PHE A 2 -4.93 53.75 0.66
C PHE A 2 -4.08 52.48 0.56
N SER A 3 -3.68 51.92 1.70
CA SER A 3 -3.27 50.51 1.75
C SER A 3 -4.37 49.72 2.44
N SER A 4 -5.30 49.21 1.64
CA SER A 4 -6.21 48.15 2.08
C SER A 4 -5.39 46.87 2.29
N LEU A 5 -5.59 46.21 3.43
CA LEU A 5 -5.00 44.92 3.74
C LEU A 5 -5.25 43.93 2.59
N VAL A 6 -4.18 43.25 2.14
CA VAL A 6 -4.27 42.21 1.12
C VAL A 6 -5.14 41.07 1.68
N PRO A 7 -6.21 40.65 0.99
CA PRO A 7 -7.00 39.51 1.43
C PRO A 7 -6.14 38.25 1.42
N LEU A 8 -6.13 37.53 2.54
CA LEU A 8 -5.50 36.22 2.63
C LEU A 8 -6.29 35.25 1.74
N GLN A 9 -5.73 34.87 0.59
CA GLN A 9 -6.34 33.93 -0.33
C GLN A 9 -6.11 32.51 0.22
N LEU A 10 -7.07 31.99 0.99
CA LEU A 10 -7.10 30.57 1.33
C LEU A 10 -7.38 29.78 0.05
N PRO A 11 -6.59 28.74 -0.30
CA PRO A 11 -6.89 27.91 -1.45
C PRO A 11 -8.29 27.30 -1.27
N SER A 12 -9.10 27.43 -2.32
CA SER A 12 -10.53 27.15 -2.34
C SER A 12 -10.88 25.77 -1.79
N ARG A 13 -11.92 25.75 -0.94
CA ARG A 13 -12.77 24.57 -0.63
C ARG A 13 -12.79 23.61 -1.82
N MET A 14 -12.23 22.40 -1.68
CA MET A 14 -12.48 21.32 -2.62
C MET A 14 -13.99 21.03 -2.58
N GLN A 15 -14.74 21.47 -3.58
CA GLN A 15 -16.04 20.87 -3.86
C GLN A 15 -15.77 19.64 -4.72
N THR A 16 -15.69 18.49 -4.04
CA THR A 16 -15.59 17.20 -4.70
C THR A 16 -17.00 16.69 -4.96
N HIS A 17 -17.36 16.50 -6.23
CA HIS A 17 -18.58 15.81 -6.63
C HIS A 17 -18.22 14.35 -6.91
N LEU A 18 -18.70 13.44 -6.08
CA LEU A 18 -18.54 12.00 -6.24
C LEU A 18 -19.90 11.41 -6.62
N TRP A 19 -19.95 10.70 -7.74
CA TRP A 19 -21.09 9.89 -8.15
C TRP A 19 -20.68 8.41 -8.15
N TYR A 20 -21.49 7.54 -7.58
CA TYR A 20 -21.31 6.09 -7.63
C TYR A 20 -22.69 5.41 -7.73
N ILE A 21 -22.74 4.20 -8.30
CA ILE A 21 -23.97 3.40 -8.48
C ILE A 21 -23.67 1.98 -7.98
N LEU A 22 -24.57 1.39 -7.16
CA LEU A 22 -24.65 -0.04 -6.75
C LEU A 22 -26.12 -0.30 -6.26
N PRO A 23 -26.77 -1.50 -6.34
CA PRO A 23 -26.20 -2.82 -6.06
C PRO A 23 -26.82 -4.06 -6.78
N ASN A 24 -27.61 -3.95 -7.86
CA ASN A 24 -28.20 -5.16 -8.49
C ASN A 24 -27.21 -5.93 -9.41
N GLU A 25 -25.98 -5.45 -9.55
CA GLU A 25 -24.99 -5.95 -10.52
C GLU A 25 -23.74 -6.57 -9.87
N VAL A 26 -23.52 -6.39 -8.56
CA VAL A 26 -22.34 -6.97 -7.90
C VAL A 26 -22.75 -8.26 -7.19
N LYS A 27 -22.68 -9.37 -7.90
CA LYS A 27 -22.81 -10.73 -7.35
C LYS A 27 -21.46 -11.42 -7.19
N SER A 28 -20.42 -10.70 -6.77
CA SER A 28 -19.11 -11.32 -6.50
C SER A 28 -19.00 -11.71 -5.03
N GLU A 29 -19.09 -13.01 -4.74
CA GLU A 29 -18.84 -13.59 -3.41
C GLU A 29 -17.44 -13.22 -2.86
N SER A 30 -16.47 -12.95 -3.74
CA SER A 30 -15.09 -12.56 -3.38
C SER A 30 -15.04 -11.21 -2.65
N LEU A 31 -15.80 -10.22 -3.13
CA LEU A 31 -15.90 -8.89 -2.51
C LEU A 31 -16.46 -8.97 -1.09
N LEU A 32 -17.40 -9.90 -0.85
CA LEU A 32 -18.07 -10.06 0.43
C LEU A 32 -17.23 -10.81 1.47
N LYS A 33 -16.30 -11.67 1.05
CA LYS A 33 -15.54 -12.53 1.97
C LYS A 33 -14.31 -11.87 2.57
N HIS A 34 -13.57 -11.08 1.77
CA HIS A 34 -12.28 -10.50 2.19
C HIS A 34 -12.11 -9.02 1.85
N GLY A 35 -13.10 -8.38 1.18
CA GLY A 35 -13.09 -6.95 0.89
C GLY A 35 -12.08 -6.49 -0.16
N LYS A 36 -11.44 -7.41 -0.90
CA LYS A 36 -10.51 -7.06 -1.99
C LYS A 36 -11.31 -6.74 -3.27
N PRO A 37 -11.20 -5.52 -3.83
CA PRO A 37 -11.86 -5.17 -5.08
C PRO A 37 -11.46 -6.08 -6.25
N GLU A 38 -12.43 -6.50 -7.06
CA GLU A 38 -12.23 -7.28 -8.28
C GLU A 38 -12.97 -6.65 -9.45
N VAL A 39 -12.40 -6.76 -10.67
CA VAL A 39 -13.10 -6.39 -11.90
C VAL A 39 -14.01 -7.54 -12.28
N ASP A 40 -15.31 -7.31 -12.24
CA ASP A 40 -16.31 -8.19 -12.82
C ASP A 40 -16.54 -7.75 -14.27
N TRP A 41 -15.95 -8.47 -15.22
CA TRP A 41 -16.20 -8.24 -16.65
C TRP A 41 -17.03 -9.41 -17.16
N GLU A 42 -18.12 -9.13 -17.88
CA GLU A 42 -18.88 -10.18 -18.56
C GLU A 42 -17.95 -10.91 -19.53
N VAL A 43 -17.58 -12.13 -19.16
CA VAL A 43 -16.79 -13.01 -20.00
C VAL A 43 -17.72 -13.53 -21.08
N ASP A 44 -17.74 -12.88 -22.24
CA ASP A 44 -18.22 -13.52 -23.46
C ASP A 44 -17.41 -14.82 -23.61
N THR A 45 -18.10 -15.96 -23.55
CA THR A 45 -17.49 -17.30 -23.59
C THR A 45 -16.71 -17.57 -24.87
N THR A 46 -16.78 -16.67 -25.86
CA THR A 46 -16.03 -16.72 -27.11
C THR A 46 -14.71 -15.92 -27.08
N THR A 47 -14.48 -15.06 -26.07
CA THR A 47 -13.28 -14.21 -26.00
C THR A 47 -12.46 -14.48 -24.74
N ASN A 48 -11.22 -14.96 -24.94
CA ASN A 48 -10.28 -15.23 -23.85
C ASN A 48 -9.59 -13.92 -23.39
N TYR A 49 -10.36 -12.91 -22.98
CA TYR A 49 -9.79 -11.67 -22.47
C TYR A 49 -9.05 -11.93 -21.16
N PRO A 50 -7.86 -11.34 -20.99
CA PRO A 50 -7.07 -11.61 -19.82
C PRO A 50 -7.66 -10.90 -18.59
N LYS A 51 -7.65 -11.57 -17.44
CA LYS A 51 -8.29 -11.09 -16.22
C LYS A 51 -7.49 -9.97 -15.59
N LEU A 52 -8.09 -8.79 -15.45
CA LEU A 52 -7.47 -7.70 -14.69
C LEU A 52 -7.53 -7.97 -13.20
N LYS A 53 -6.42 -7.71 -12.51
CA LYS A 53 -6.32 -7.70 -11.05
C LYS A 53 -6.01 -6.29 -10.61
N LEU A 54 -6.76 -5.78 -9.63
CA LEU A 54 -6.55 -4.46 -9.06
C LEU A 54 -6.26 -4.52 -7.56
N ASN A 55 -5.52 -3.51 -7.09
CA ASN A 55 -5.46 -3.19 -5.68
C ASN A 55 -5.26 -1.69 -5.50
N ILE A 56 -5.88 -1.13 -4.47
CA ILE A 56 -5.86 0.31 -4.18
C ILE A 56 -5.34 0.51 -2.76
N SER A 57 -4.55 1.56 -2.57
CA SER A 57 -4.21 2.10 -1.26
C SER A 57 -4.20 3.61 -1.31
N HIS A 58 -4.42 4.27 -0.18
CA HIS A 58 -4.41 5.73 -0.13
C HIS A 58 -3.89 6.23 1.21
N THR A 59 -3.30 7.42 1.18
CA THR A 59 -3.08 8.30 2.33
C THR A 59 -3.92 9.55 2.16
N ASP A 60 -3.83 10.51 3.09
CA ASP A 60 -4.53 11.79 2.98
C ASP A 60 -4.11 12.60 1.73
N SER A 61 -2.92 12.35 1.18
CA SER A 61 -2.35 13.14 0.09
C SER A 61 -2.11 12.37 -1.20
N LEU A 62 -2.39 11.06 -1.24
CA LEU A 62 -2.06 10.21 -2.38
C LEU A 62 -3.02 9.02 -2.47
N ILE A 63 -3.46 8.71 -3.68
CA ILE A 63 -4.12 7.45 -4.02
C ILE A 63 -3.20 6.69 -4.96
N ALA A 64 -2.96 5.41 -4.67
CA ALA A 64 -2.20 4.50 -5.50
C ALA A 64 -3.10 3.35 -5.96
N CYS A 65 -3.06 3.04 -7.26
CA CYS A 65 -3.79 1.94 -7.86
C CYS A 65 -2.83 1.08 -8.67
N GLY A 66 -2.69 -0.19 -8.29
CA GLY A 66 -1.97 -1.20 -9.05
C GLY A 66 -2.93 -1.97 -9.93
N VAL A 67 -2.60 -2.13 -11.21
CA VAL A 67 -3.37 -2.92 -12.18
C VAL A 67 -2.42 -3.90 -12.87
N THR A 68 -2.79 -5.17 -12.89
CA THR A 68 -2.02 -6.23 -13.53
C THR A 68 -2.93 -7.14 -14.33
N VAL A 69 -2.32 -7.90 -15.25
CA VAL A 69 -2.99 -8.83 -16.13
C VAL A 69 -2.68 -10.26 -15.67
N ASN A 70 -3.70 -11.02 -15.32
CA ASN A 70 -3.68 -12.43 -14.86
C ASN A 70 -2.90 -12.72 -13.56
N VAL A 71 -2.02 -11.83 -13.11
CA VAL A 71 -1.21 -11.99 -11.89
C VAL A 71 -1.75 -11.14 -10.75
N PRO A 72 -1.71 -11.61 -9.48
CA PRO A 72 -2.12 -10.79 -8.35
C PRO A 72 -1.20 -9.58 -8.14
N VAL A 73 -1.79 -8.49 -7.68
CA VAL A 73 -1.07 -7.30 -7.22
C VAL A 73 -1.58 -6.89 -5.84
N GLY A 74 -0.68 -6.36 -5.03
CA GLY A 74 -0.98 -5.65 -3.79
C GLY A 74 -0.13 -4.39 -3.74
N ILE A 75 -0.78 -3.27 -3.41
CA ILE A 75 -0.14 -1.97 -3.30
C ILE A 75 -0.47 -1.40 -1.94
N ASP A 76 0.53 -0.79 -1.32
CA ASP A 76 0.32 -0.01 -0.12
C ASP A 76 1.17 1.26 -0.16
N VAL A 77 0.68 2.31 0.49
CA VAL A 77 1.36 3.60 0.52
C VAL A 77 1.17 4.24 1.88
N GLU A 78 2.28 4.75 2.43
CA GLU A 78 2.33 5.42 3.72
C GLU A 78 3.21 6.67 3.62
N ASP A 79 2.91 7.67 4.45
CA ASP A 79 3.74 8.86 4.57
C ASP A 79 5.01 8.54 5.38
N LYS A 80 6.18 8.68 4.74
CA LYS A 80 7.48 8.46 5.39
C LYS A 80 7.79 9.43 6.53
N THR A 81 7.11 10.57 6.58
CA THR A 81 7.26 11.59 7.63
C THR A 81 6.27 11.40 8.79
N ARG A 82 5.40 10.38 8.69
CA ARG A 82 4.43 10.05 9.73
C ARG A 82 5.15 9.83 11.06
N LYS A 83 4.85 10.70 12.03
CA LYS A 83 5.38 10.58 13.39
C LYS A 83 4.63 9.49 14.14
N LEU A 84 5.35 8.46 14.57
CA LEU A 84 4.81 7.43 15.45
C LEU A 84 4.77 7.98 16.88
N ARG A 85 3.58 7.92 17.51
CA ARG A 85 3.39 8.37 18.90
C ARG A 85 3.84 7.34 19.94
N HIS A 86 4.05 6.10 19.50
CA HIS A 86 4.39 4.97 20.36
C HIS A 86 5.82 4.51 20.10
N ASN A 87 6.39 3.81 21.09
CA ASN A 87 7.69 3.16 20.96
C ASN A 87 7.66 2.13 19.82
N VAL A 88 8.52 2.34 18.81
CA VAL A 88 8.57 1.56 17.57
C VAL A 88 8.83 0.08 17.84
N ILE A 89 9.82 -0.24 18.67
CA ILE A 89 10.12 -1.62 19.05
C ILE A 89 8.94 -2.32 19.72
N SER A 90 8.19 -1.62 20.56
CA SER A 90 7.02 -2.19 21.25
C SER A 90 5.91 -2.55 20.27
N LEU A 91 5.69 -1.73 19.23
CA LEU A 91 4.78 -2.07 18.14
C LEU A 91 5.32 -3.22 17.29
N ALA A 92 6.60 -3.19 16.93
CA ALA A 92 7.24 -4.25 16.15
C ALA A 92 7.12 -5.61 16.85
N LYS A 93 7.34 -5.68 18.17
CA LYS A 93 7.18 -6.92 18.95
C LYS A 93 5.78 -7.53 18.90
N ARG A 94 4.74 -6.72 18.64
CA ARG A 94 3.35 -7.19 18.56
C ARG A 94 2.99 -7.73 17.18
N PHE A 95 3.58 -7.17 16.13
CA PHE A 95 3.14 -7.44 14.75
C PHE A 95 4.21 -8.10 13.88
N TYR A 96 5.49 -7.89 14.13
CA TYR A 96 6.57 -8.34 13.26
C TYR A 96 7.23 -9.62 13.75
N SER A 97 7.96 -10.28 12.85
CA SER A 97 8.74 -11.46 13.18
C SER A 97 9.91 -11.11 14.09
N SER A 98 10.45 -12.12 14.78
CA SER A 98 11.60 -11.93 15.66
C SER A 98 12.84 -11.44 14.89
N GLN A 99 12.98 -11.78 13.60
CA GLN A 99 14.06 -11.33 12.73
C GLN A 99 13.93 -9.84 12.41
N GLU A 100 12.73 -9.38 12.06
CA GLU A 100 12.44 -7.98 11.77
C GLU A 100 12.60 -7.11 13.02
N VAL A 101 12.14 -7.59 14.18
CA VAL A 101 12.34 -6.90 15.48
C VAL A 101 13.81 -6.73 15.80
N LYS A 102 14.63 -7.77 15.61
CA LYS A 102 16.09 -7.70 15.80
C LYS A 102 16.73 -6.68 14.85
N PHE A 103 16.33 -6.68 13.58
CA PHE A 103 16.81 -5.72 12.60
C PHE A 103 16.46 -4.27 13.01
N LEU A 104 15.20 -3.98 13.34
CA LEU A 104 14.81 -2.65 13.81
C LEU A 104 15.57 -2.22 15.06
N SER A 105 15.74 -3.14 16.03
CA SER A 105 16.47 -2.86 17.28
C SER A 105 17.96 -2.58 17.06
N SER A 106 18.52 -2.93 15.89
CA SER A 106 19.93 -2.66 15.56
C SER A 106 20.16 -1.23 15.03
N ILE A 107 19.10 -0.50 14.70
CA ILE A 107 19.18 0.86 14.17
C ILE A 107 19.31 1.84 15.33
N ALA A 108 20.47 2.49 15.46
CA ALA A 108 20.74 3.41 16.56
C ALA A 108 19.99 4.75 16.45
N ASP A 109 19.75 5.23 15.23
CA ASP A 109 19.03 6.47 14.98
C ASP A 109 17.51 6.25 15.02
N MET A 110 16.83 6.87 15.98
CA MET A 110 15.38 6.68 16.22
C MET A 110 14.52 7.13 15.03
N GLU A 111 14.96 8.13 14.27
CA GLU A 111 14.22 8.60 13.09
C GLU A 111 14.35 7.59 11.94
N ALA A 112 15.54 7.08 11.70
CA ALA A 112 15.80 6.00 10.74
C ALA A 112 15.05 4.72 11.13
N GLU A 113 15.03 4.36 12.42
CA GLU A 113 14.28 3.22 12.94
C GLU A 113 12.78 3.37 12.64
N SER A 114 12.21 4.54 12.93
CA SER A 114 10.80 4.84 12.67
C SER A 114 10.46 4.77 11.17
N LYS A 115 11.34 5.32 10.32
CA LYS A 115 11.18 5.25 8.85
C LYS A 115 11.25 3.82 8.35
N GLU A 116 12.11 3.00 8.94
CA GLU A 116 12.27 1.60 8.55
C GLU A 116 11.08 0.76 9.00
N PHE A 117 10.54 1.01 10.20
CA PHE A 117 9.29 0.41 10.65
C PHE A 117 8.14 0.69 9.67
N ILE A 118 7.93 1.96 9.30
CA ILE A 118 6.86 2.32 8.35
C ILE A 118 7.09 1.61 7.00
N LYS A 119 8.33 1.50 6.54
CA LYS A 119 8.63 0.78 5.30
C LYS A 119 8.27 -0.70 5.39
N LEU A 120 8.66 -1.38 6.48
CA LEU A 120 8.30 -2.78 6.70
C LEU A 120 6.78 -2.94 6.79
N TRP A 121 6.07 -2.01 7.44
CA TRP A 121 4.61 -1.99 7.50
C TRP A 121 4.00 -1.97 6.10
N THR A 122 4.41 -1.01 5.27
CA THR A 122 3.91 -0.88 3.89
C THR A 122 4.20 -2.11 3.05
N LEU A 123 5.39 -2.71 3.18
CA LEU A 123 5.74 -3.93 2.45
C LEU A 123 4.87 -5.13 2.89
N LYS A 124 4.61 -5.26 4.19
CA LYS A 124 3.74 -6.31 4.74
C LYS A 124 2.29 -6.15 4.32
N GLU A 125 1.73 -4.94 4.40
CA GLU A 125 0.39 -4.61 3.90
C GLU A 125 0.27 -4.92 2.40
N ALA A 126 1.24 -4.48 1.59
CA ALA A 126 1.24 -4.76 0.15
C ALA A 126 1.24 -6.26 -0.13
N TYR A 127 2.02 -7.06 0.60
CA TYR A 127 2.01 -8.51 0.46
C TYR A 127 0.67 -9.15 0.86
N VAL A 128 0.11 -8.80 2.03
CA VAL A 128 -1.19 -9.33 2.48
C VAL A 128 -2.31 -8.94 1.51
N LYS A 129 -2.28 -7.71 1.00
CA LYS A 129 -3.20 -7.24 -0.06
C LYS A 129 -3.03 -8.04 -1.34
N ALA A 130 -1.80 -8.41 -1.72
CA ALA A 130 -1.55 -9.24 -2.90
C ALA A 130 -2.17 -10.64 -2.75
N LEU A 131 -2.04 -11.26 -1.56
CA LEU A 131 -2.66 -12.55 -1.24
C LEU A 131 -4.19 -12.52 -1.30
N GLY A 132 -4.82 -11.38 -0.96
CA GLY A 132 -6.28 -11.22 -1.03
C GLY A 132 -7.08 -12.02 -0.01
N LYS A 133 -6.42 -12.60 1.00
CA LYS A 133 -7.06 -13.42 2.06
C LYS A 133 -7.58 -12.57 3.24
N GLY A 134 -7.38 -11.26 3.20
CA GLY A 134 -7.68 -10.33 4.30
C GLY A 134 -6.66 -10.41 5.45
N PHE A 135 -6.64 -9.38 6.31
CA PHE A 135 -5.63 -9.24 7.38
C PHE A 135 -5.63 -10.42 8.36
N SER A 136 -6.82 -10.95 8.71
CA SER A 136 -6.97 -12.04 9.67
C SER A 136 -6.35 -13.36 9.21
N ALA A 137 -6.22 -13.58 7.89
CA ALA A 137 -5.70 -14.82 7.33
C ALA A 137 -4.18 -14.82 7.15
N SER A 138 -3.51 -13.67 7.32
CA SER A 138 -2.06 -13.55 7.16
C SER A 138 -1.49 -12.56 8.18
N PRO A 139 -1.47 -12.94 9.47
CA PRO A 139 -0.90 -12.10 10.52
C PRO A 139 0.56 -11.78 10.21
N PHE A 140 0.97 -10.54 10.47
CA PHE A 140 2.31 -10.07 10.09
C PHE A 140 3.46 -10.85 10.71
N ASN A 141 3.26 -11.57 11.82
CA ASN A 141 4.32 -12.34 12.47
C ASN A 141 4.52 -13.75 11.88
N THR A 142 3.72 -14.19 10.90
CA THR A 142 3.82 -15.52 10.28
C THR A 142 4.76 -15.57 9.07
N PHE A 143 5.27 -14.41 8.63
CA PHE A 143 6.24 -14.28 7.54
C PHE A 143 7.22 -13.16 7.83
N SER A 144 8.39 -13.22 7.21
CA SER A 144 9.43 -12.19 7.39
C SER A 144 9.76 -11.50 6.08
N ILE A 145 10.06 -10.21 6.15
CA ILE A 145 10.65 -9.42 5.08
C ILE A 145 12.10 -9.16 5.46
N ILE A 146 13.02 -9.64 4.64
CA ILE A 146 14.45 -9.50 4.87
C ILE A 146 15.00 -8.37 4.01
N ARG A 147 15.75 -7.48 4.65
CA ARG A 147 16.53 -6.44 3.97
C ARG A 147 17.91 -6.99 3.62
N SER A 148 18.31 -6.88 2.35
CA SER A 148 19.65 -7.21 1.89
C SER A 148 20.64 -6.08 2.20
N GLU A 149 21.93 -6.37 2.12
CA GLU A 149 22.99 -5.34 2.24
C GLU A 149 22.87 -4.25 1.18
N ALA A 150 22.43 -4.61 -0.04
CA ALA A 150 22.14 -3.68 -1.13
C ALA A 150 20.88 -2.83 -0.91
N GLY A 151 20.14 -3.05 0.19
CA GLY A 151 18.96 -2.28 0.55
C GLY A 151 17.66 -2.72 -0.14
N SER A 152 17.68 -3.84 -0.87
CA SER A 152 16.48 -4.50 -1.41
C SER A 152 15.76 -5.30 -0.33
N TYR A 153 14.48 -5.61 -0.55
CA TYR A 153 13.66 -6.41 0.35
C TYR A 153 13.18 -7.67 -0.36
N SER A 154 13.14 -8.78 0.36
CA SER A 154 12.59 -10.06 -0.12
C SER A 154 11.74 -10.71 0.97
N LEU A 155 10.79 -11.54 0.54
CA LEU A 155 10.02 -12.39 1.44
C LEU A 155 10.86 -13.61 1.83
N ASN A 156 10.92 -13.87 3.13
CA ASN A 156 11.32 -15.14 3.69
C ASN A 156 10.10 -15.78 4.32
N SER A 157 9.47 -16.69 3.57
CA SER A 157 8.39 -17.53 4.07
C SER A 157 8.90 -18.95 4.26
N GLU A 158 8.98 -19.41 5.51
CA GLU A 158 9.07 -20.84 5.80
C GLU A 158 7.74 -21.56 5.49
N ALA A 159 6.67 -20.81 5.19
CA ALA A 159 5.31 -21.31 4.92
C ALA A 159 5.08 -21.71 3.45
N GLU A 160 4.49 -22.89 3.29
CA GLU A 160 4.27 -23.77 2.13
C GLU A 160 3.52 -23.25 0.88
N GLU A 161 3.46 -21.95 0.57
CA GLU A 161 2.88 -21.49 -0.70
C GLU A 161 3.89 -20.68 -1.52
N ARG A 162 4.70 -21.38 -2.32
CA ARG A 162 5.50 -20.80 -3.42
C ARG A 162 4.58 -20.34 -4.57
N VAL A 163 3.64 -19.45 -4.29
CA VAL A 163 2.91 -18.75 -5.35
C VAL A 163 3.81 -17.60 -5.83
N GLY A 164 4.74 -17.92 -6.72
CA GLY A 164 5.59 -16.96 -7.43
C GLY A 164 6.74 -16.33 -6.62
N GLU A 165 7.81 -15.94 -7.31
CA GLU A 165 8.84 -15.06 -6.75
C GLU A 165 8.26 -13.67 -6.55
N TRP A 166 7.65 -13.41 -5.39
CA TRP A 166 7.19 -12.07 -5.03
C TRP A 166 8.37 -11.09 -5.03
N LYS A 167 8.26 -10.03 -5.85
CA LYS A 167 9.26 -8.97 -5.94
C LYS A 167 8.66 -7.66 -5.47
N PHE A 168 9.35 -7.01 -4.54
CA PHE A 168 8.98 -5.68 -4.09
C PHE A 168 9.60 -4.63 -5.01
N HIS A 169 8.75 -3.74 -5.53
CA HIS A 169 9.16 -2.57 -6.29
C HIS A 169 8.82 -1.32 -5.48
N ASN A 170 9.76 -0.38 -5.39
CA ASN A 170 9.54 0.89 -4.69
C ASN A 170 9.67 2.05 -5.67
N LYS A 171 8.75 3.01 -5.58
CA LYS A 171 8.84 4.30 -6.25
C LYS A 171 8.56 5.40 -5.23
N LEU A 172 9.42 6.41 -5.19
CA LEU A 172 9.25 7.56 -4.32
C LEU A 172 8.55 8.67 -5.07
N PHE A 173 7.46 9.15 -4.47
CA PHE A 173 6.74 10.31 -4.94
C PHE A 173 7.00 11.46 -3.97
N THR A 174 7.55 12.54 -4.49
CA THR A 174 7.70 13.79 -3.74
C THR A 174 6.60 14.74 -4.19
N LYS A 175 5.90 15.35 -3.22
CA LYS A 175 4.97 16.44 -3.53
C LYS A 175 5.81 17.65 -3.93
N THR A 176 6.02 17.83 -5.23
CA THR A 176 6.52 19.11 -5.74
C THR A 176 5.39 20.13 -5.67
N ASN A 177 5.69 21.37 -5.24
CA ASN A 177 4.73 22.49 -5.33
C ASN A 177 4.44 22.90 -6.79
N THR A 178 4.97 22.15 -7.75
CA THR A 178 4.76 22.29 -9.19
C THR A 178 4.05 21.04 -9.69
N GLU A 179 3.13 21.21 -10.64
CA GLU A 179 2.27 20.14 -11.17
C GLU A 179 3.02 18.82 -11.44
N PRO A 180 2.39 17.67 -11.15
CA PRO A 180 3.00 16.37 -11.42
C PRO A 180 3.25 16.22 -12.92
N ASN A 181 4.53 16.19 -13.29
CA ASN A 181 4.95 15.90 -14.66
C ASN A 181 4.86 14.37 -14.86
N PHE A 182 3.72 13.91 -15.38
CA PHE A 182 3.53 12.50 -15.76
C PHE A 182 4.25 12.22 -17.08
N SER A 183 5.59 12.17 -17.06
CA SER A 183 6.34 11.69 -18.21
C SER A 183 6.23 10.16 -18.27
N HIS A 184 5.37 9.71 -19.19
CA HIS A 184 5.21 8.39 -19.81
C HIS A 184 5.18 7.14 -18.89
N PHE A 185 4.04 6.45 -18.99
CA PHE A 185 3.79 5.08 -18.57
C PHE A 185 4.64 4.07 -19.35
#